data_AF-A0A1I5U1P2-F1
#
_entry.id   AF-A0A1I5U1P2-F1
#
_cell.length_a   1.000
_cell.length_b   1.000
_cell.length_c   1.000
_cell.angle_alpha   90.00
_cell.angle_beta   90.00
_cell.angle_gamma   90.00
#
_symmetry.space_group_name_H-M   'P 1'
#
loop_
_entity.id
_entity.type
_entity.pdbx_description
1 polymer ?
#
loop_
_entity_poly.entity_id
_entity_poly.type
_entity_poly.pdbx_seq_one_letter_code
_entity_poly.pdbx_strand_id
1 'polypeptide(L)'
;MSYRLPEALQTDDDTRALAFLREYYGRDGGSAYTGSYFDGWGGQQDPDRFTAEDVVAVTFLSVVVPPMAAHRLLHTEAERFCRLLRDIGPDRDFAQEAEPVHRDWPGWRLETALRELSGVGRTIATKLCARKRPGLLPIYDSVVGEVTSAQSWQWEPLRQVLRADDGALQTRLLGLRDAAGLDASVSALRVYDVIAWMEGKKRGVQPTDPDDQLGAAVTGS
;
A
#
# COMPACT_ATOMS: atom_id res chain seq x y z
N MET A 1 -17.38 2.02 -14.17
CA MET A 1 -16.18 1.50 -14.86
C MET A 1 -15.74 0.23 -14.15
N SER A 2 -15.28 -0.77 -14.90
CA SER A 2 -14.67 -1.97 -14.35
C SER A 2 -13.21 -1.70 -13.98
N TYR A 3 -12.70 -2.41 -12.98
CA TYR A 3 -11.29 -2.38 -12.59
C TYR A 3 -10.38 -2.67 -13.79
N ARG A 4 -9.24 -1.98 -13.86
CA ARG A 4 -8.17 -2.21 -14.84
C ARG A 4 -6.80 -2.11 -14.16
N LEU A 5 -5.82 -2.81 -14.71
CA LEU A 5 -4.42 -2.61 -14.33
C LEU A 5 -3.91 -1.25 -14.84
N PRO A 6 -2.87 -0.68 -14.21
CA PRO A 6 -2.08 0.39 -14.83
C PRO A 6 -1.65 0.00 -16.24
N GLU A 7 -1.59 0.94 -17.18
CA GLU A 7 -1.18 0.66 -18.58
C GLU A 7 0.19 0.01 -18.65
N ALA A 8 1.12 0.42 -17.78
CA ALA A 8 2.45 -0.17 -17.67
C ALA A 8 2.45 -1.68 -17.31
N LEU A 9 1.30 -2.24 -16.92
CA LEU A 9 1.11 -3.66 -16.57
C LEU A 9 0.10 -4.38 -17.48
N GLN A 10 -0.42 -3.72 -18.53
CA GLN A 10 -1.42 -4.33 -19.44
C GLN A 10 -0.81 -5.14 -20.58
N THR A 11 0.47 -4.93 -20.89
CA THR A 11 1.22 -5.68 -21.91
C THR A 11 2.45 -6.34 -21.28
N ASP A 12 3.09 -7.26 -21.99
CA ASP A 12 4.33 -7.93 -21.55
C ASP A 12 5.58 -7.02 -21.65
N ASP A 13 5.44 -5.76 -22.08
CA ASP A 13 6.54 -4.81 -22.14
C ASP A 13 6.76 -4.15 -20.76
N ASP A 14 7.83 -4.58 -20.09
CA ASP A 14 8.22 -4.09 -18.76
C ASP A 14 8.95 -2.74 -18.78
N THR A 15 9.22 -2.15 -19.95
CA THR A 15 10.06 -0.94 -20.07
C THR A 15 9.52 0.23 -19.23
N ARG A 16 8.21 0.49 -19.30
CA ARG A 16 7.56 1.58 -18.54
C ARG A 16 7.55 1.29 -17.04
N ALA A 17 7.20 0.06 -16.65
CA ALA A 17 7.14 -0.35 -15.25
C ALA A 17 8.52 -0.24 -14.57
N LEU A 18 9.57 -0.72 -15.24
CA LEU A 18 10.95 -0.61 -14.75
C LEU A 18 11.44 0.83 -14.67
N ALA A 19 11.10 1.69 -15.64
CA ALA A 19 11.43 3.11 -15.57
C ALA A 19 10.79 3.78 -14.35
N PHE A 20 9.50 3.50 -14.07
CA PHE A 20 8.81 4.03 -12.90
C PHE A 20 9.42 3.56 -11.58
N LEU A 21 9.75 2.27 -11.46
CA LEU A 21 10.40 1.75 -10.26
C LEU A 21 11.78 2.36 -10.06
N ARG A 22 12.59 2.47 -11.13
CA ARG A 22 13.93 3.04 -11.02
C ARG A 22 13.91 4.51 -10.63
N GLU A 23 13.02 5.29 -11.21
CA GLU A 23 12.82 6.70 -10.85
C GLU A 23 12.32 6.82 -9.39
N TYR A 24 11.33 6.01 -8.99
CA TYR A 24 10.77 6.06 -7.64
C TYR A 24 11.81 5.77 -6.54
N TYR A 25 12.62 4.74 -6.74
CA TYR A 25 13.64 4.29 -5.78
C TYR A 25 15.02 4.91 -6.01
N GLY A 26 15.17 5.90 -6.92
CA GLY A 26 16.46 6.56 -7.21
C GLY A 26 17.53 5.60 -7.76
N ARG A 27 17.13 4.56 -8.49
CA ARG A 27 18.03 3.56 -9.11
C ARG A 27 18.55 3.98 -10.48
N ASP A 28 18.11 5.12 -10.99
CA ASP A 28 18.55 5.76 -12.23
C ASP A 28 19.64 6.85 -12.01
N GLY A 29 20.11 7.01 -10.77
CA GLY A 29 21.08 8.03 -10.38
C GLY A 29 20.44 9.36 -9.93
N GLY A 30 19.12 9.47 -9.93
CA GLY A 30 18.37 10.57 -9.33
C GLY A 30 18.15 10.41 -7.82
N SER A 31 17.54 11.44 -7.21
CA SER A 31 17.06 11.38 -5.83
C SER A 31 15.84 10.47 -5.74
N ALA A 32 15.85 9.54 -4.78
CA ALA A 32 14.70 8.70 -4.50
C ALA A 32 13.52 9.51 -3.94
N TYR A 33 12.31 9.04 -4.22
CA TYR A 33 11.09 9.58 -3.62
C TYR A 33 11.05 9.25 -2.12
N THR A 34 10.46 10.13 -1.31
CA THR A 34 10.32 9.93 0.15
C THR A 34 9.65 8.59 0.48
N GLY A 35 8.65 8.18 -0.29
CA GLY A 35 7.95 6.90 -0.09
C GLY A 35 8.80 5.65 -0.33
N SER A 36 9.97 5.75 -0.94
CA SER A 36 10.92 4.63 -1.07
C SER A 36 11.48 4.15 0.28
N TYR A 37 11.42 4.99 1.33
CA TYR A 37 11.87 4.64 2.67
C TYR A 37 10.80 3.92 3.51
N PHE A 38 9.54 3.89 3.07
CA PHE A 38 8.42 3.30 3.81
C PHE A 38 8.64 1.83 4.18
N ASP A 39 9.08 1.03 3.21
CA ASP A 39 9.15 -0.42 3.34
C ASP A 39 10.25 -0.87 4.32
N GLY A 40 11.40 -0.19 4.30
CA GLY A 40 12.57 -0.51 5.12
C GLY A 40 12.68 0.23 6.46
N TRP A 41 11.80 1.21 6.73
CA TRP A 41 11.90 2.03 7.95
C TRP A 41 11.82 1.17 9.23
N GLY A 42 12.61 1.52 10.25
CA GLY A 42 12.54 0.90 11.58
C GLY A 42 13.04 -0.55 11.69
N GLY A 43 13.44 -1.20 10.60
CA GLY A 43 13.91 -2.60 10.63
C GLY A 43 12.82 -3.59 11.04
N GLN A 44 13.20 -4.66 11.74
CA GLN A 44 12.27 -5.72 12.16
C GLN A 44 11.20 -5.19 13.14
N GLN A 45 9.94 -5.24 12.72
CA GLN A 45 8.79 -4.80 13.50
C GLN A 45 8.05 -5.98 14.14
N ASP A 46 7.30 -5.69 15.22
CA ASP A 46 6.28 -6.61 15.72
C ASP A 46 5.11 -6.67 14.71
N PRO A 47 4.85 -7.82 14.05
CA PRO A 47 3.79 -7.92 13.07
C PRO A 47 2.39 -7.79 13.70
N ASP A 48 2.25 -8.07 14.99
CA ASP A 48 0.95 -8.14 15.67
C ASP A 48 0.71 -6.98 16.63
N ARG A 49 1.51 -5.92 16.54
CA ARG A 49 1.34 -4.70 17.36
C ARG A 49 1.78 -3.45 16.63
N PHE A 50 0.92 -2.44 16.57
CA PHE A 50 1.32 -1.12 16.07
C PHE A 50 2.31 -0.43 17.02
N THR A 51 3.34 0.18 16.44
CA THR A 51 4.45 0.87 17.11
C THR A 51 4.56 2.32 16.63
N ALA A 52 5.38 3.11 17.31
CA ALA A 52 5.65 4.48 16.89
C ALA A 52 6.34 4.52 15.50
N GLU A 53 7.14 3.51 15.19
CA GLU A 53 7.79 3.32 13.90
C GLU A 53 6.78 3.17 12.77
N ASP A 54 5.64 2.50 12.98
CA ASP A 54 4.58 2.40 11.98
C ASP A 54 3.91 3.75 11.71
N VAL A 55 3.73 4.56 12.76
CA VAL A 55 3.16 5.91 12.65
C VAL A 55 4.11 6.84 11.89
N VAL A 56 5.43 6.72 12.11
CA VAL A 56 6.43 7.47 11.34
C VAL A 56 6.52 6.95 9.91
N ALA A 57 6.46 5.63 9.69
CA ALA A 57 6.60 5.03 8.37
C ALA A 57 5.60 5.63 7.37
N VAL A 58 4.33 5.78 7.75
CA VAL A 58 3.30 6.29 6.83
C VAL A 58 3.54 7.75 6.39
N THR A 59 4.36 8.52 7.11
CA THR A 59 4.75 9.88 6.69
C THR A 59 5.61 9.89 5.43
N PHE A 60 6.35 8.82 5.15
CA PHE A 60 7.06 8.66 3.88
C PHE A 60 6.08 8.54 2.69
N LEU A 61 4.85 8.12 2.95
CA LEU A 61 3.78 8.05 1.94
C LEU A 61 2.87 9.29 1.98
N SER A 62 3.42 10.43 2.44
CA SER A 62 2.74 11.73 2.46
C SER A 62 1.41 11.72 3.22
N VAL A 63 1.31 10.98 4.33
CA VAL A 63 0.17 11.05 5.26
C VAL A 63 0.61 11.11 6.71
N VAL A 64 -0.20 11.72 7.58
CA VAL A 64 0.11 11.85 9.00
C VAL A 64 -1.04 11.29 9.83
N VAL A 65 -0.73 10.38 10.76
CA VAL A 65 -1.72 9.91 11.73
C VAL A 65 -1.99 11.01 12.76
N PRO A 66 -3.24 11.44 12.98
CA PRO A 66 -3.55 12.46 13.97
C PRO A 66 -3.06 12.09 15.37
N PRO A 67 -2.59 13.05 16.20
CA PRO A 67 -1.99 12.74 17.50
C PRO A 67 -2.88 11.89 18.42
N MET A 68 -4.19 12.18 18.47
CA MET A 68 -5.13 11.42 19.30
C MET A 68 -5.47 10.05 18.70
N ALA A 69 -5.41 9.90 17.37
CA ALA A 69 -5.50 8.60 16.72
C ALA A 69 -4.27 7.74 17.05
N ALA A 70 -3.06 8.31 16.98
CA ALA A 70 -1.82 7.63 17.36
C ALA A 70 -1.83 7.24 18.85
N HIS A 71 -2.27 8.13 19.75
CA HIS A 71 -2.41 7.81 21.17
C HIS A 71 -3.37 6.63 21.41
N ARG A 72 -4.52 6.61 20.73
CA ARG A 72 -5.47 5.49 20.83
C ARG A 72 -4.87 4.20 20.28
N LEU A 73 -4.31 4.24 19.06
CA LEU A 73 -3.73 3.10 18.37
C LEU A 73 -2.61 2.44 19.19
N LEU A 74 -1.72 3.25 19.77
CA LEU A 74 -0.50 2.77 20.43
C LEU A 74 -0.68 2.46 21.93
N HIS A 75 -1.68 3.08 22.58
CA HIS A 75 -1.84 3.00 24.04
C HIS A 75 -3.24 2.53 24.46
N THR A 76 -4.28 3.34 24.26
CA THR A 76 -5.59 3.06 24.90
C THR A 76 -6.38 1.93 24.24
N GLU A 77 -6.11 1.64 22.97
CA GLU A 77 -6.75 0.57 22.19
C GLU A 77 -5.74 -0.43 21.60
N ALA A 78 -4.49 -0.42 22.04
CA ALA A 78 -3.43 -1.28 21.50
C ALA A 78 -3.86 -2.77 21.44
N GLU A 79 -4.41 -3.30 22.54
CA GLU A 79 -4.87 -4.70 22.62
C GLU A 79 -6.05 -5.03 21.68
N ARG A 80 -6.87 -4.03 21.31
CA ARG A 80 -7.90 -4.21 20.29
C ARG A 80 -7.26 -4.45 18.94
N PHE A 81 -6.29 -3.61 18.56
CA PHE A 81 -5.60 -3.73 17.28
C PHE A 81 -4.67 -4.96 17.22
N CYS A 82 -4.04 -5.33 18.33
CA CYS A 82 -3.27 -6.59 18.39
C CYS A 82 -4.15 -7.81 18.08
N ARG A 83 -5.38 -7.86 18.62
CA ARG A 83 -6.32 -8.94 18.32
C ARG A 83 -6.73 -8.93 16.84
N LEU A 84 -7.05 -7.76 16.28
CA LEU A 84 -7.39 -7.64 14.87
C LEU A 84 -6.25 -8.09 13.94
N LEU A 85 -5.00 -7.78 14.29
CA LEU A 85 -3.82 -8.25 13.54
C LEU A 85 -3.65 -9.76 13.62
N ARG A 86 -3.80 -10.36 14.82
CA ARG A 86 -3.74 -11.81 15.00
C ARG A 86 -4.85 -12.55 14.25
N ASP A 87 -6.05 -11.96 14.19
CA ASP A 87 -7.18 -12.52 13.43
C ASP A 87 -6.91 -12.60 11.91
N ILE A 88 -6.03 -11.76 11.38
CA ILE A 88 -5.59 -11.81 9.97
C ILE A 88 -4.62 -12.98 9.74
N GLY A 89 -3.91 -13.39 10.78
CA GLY A 89 -2.80 -14.34 10.69
C GLY A 89 -1.50 -13.68 10.20
N PRO A 90 -0.45 -14.49 9.94
CA PRO A 90 0.84 -13.98 9.47
C PRO A 90 0.73 -13.33 8.08
N ASP A 91 1.70 -12.48 7.77
CA ASP A 91 1.83 -11.90 6.43
C ASP A 91 2.09 -13.00 5.39
N ARG A 92 1.52 -12.79 4.21
CA ARG A 92 1.54 -13.71 3.08
C ARG A 92 1.12 -12.96 1.83
N ASP A 93 1.44 -13.49 0.66
CA ASP A 93 1.07 -12.84 -0.60
C ASP A 93 -0.45 -12.80 -0.77
N PHE A 94 -0.98 -11.64 -1.14
CA PHE A 94 -2.42 -11.47 -1.38
C PHE A 94 -2.94 -12.38 -2.50
N ALA A 95 -2.07 -12.75 -3.45
CA ALA A 95 -2.35 -13.77 -4.45
C ALA A 95 -2.66 -15.14 -3.83
N GLN A 96 -2.29 -15.43 -2.58
CA GLN A 96 -2.57 -16.70 -1.91
C GLN A 96 -3.95 -16.76 -1.24
N GLU A 97 -4.65 -15.62 -1.08
CA GLU A 97 -6.01 -15.62 -0.57
C GLU A 97 -6.93 -16.34 -1.55
N ALA A 98 -7.37 -17.57 -1.22
CA ALA A 98 -8.18 -18.39 -2.13
C ALA A 98 -9.64 -17.93 -2.21
N GLU A 99 -10.20 -17.52 -1.07
CA GLU A 99 -11.58 -17.08 -0.96
C GLU A 99 -11.75 -15.61 -1.38
N PRO A 100 -12.91 -15.21 -1.89
CA PRO A 100 -13.21 -13.80 -2.17
C PRO A 100 -13.11 -12.92 -0.92
N VAL A 101 -12.54 -11.71 -1.08
CA VAL A 101 -12.48 -10.74 0.02
C VAL A 101 -13.74 -9.87 0.06
N HIS A 102 -14.64 -10.24 0.96
CA HIS A 102 -15.85 -9.48 1.28
C HIS A 102 -15.68 -8.62 2.54
N ARG A 103 -16.68 -7.80 2.88
CA ARG A 103 -16.63 -6.85 4.02
C ARG A 103 -16.28 -7.48 5.37
N ASP A 104 -16.62 -8.74 5.58
CA ASP A 104 -16.32 -9.44 6.84
C ASP A 104 -14.92 -10.07 6.87
N TRP A 105 -14.12 -9.96 5.79
CA TRP A 105 -12.76 -10.49 5.75
C TRP A 105 -11.86 -9.77 6.79
N PRO A 106 -10.96 -10.48 7.51
CA PRO A 106 -10.18 -9.89 8.61
C PRO A 106 -9.46 -8.57 8.26
N GLY A 107 -8.91 -8.43 7.06
CA GLY A 107 -8.28 -7.18 6.62
C GLY A 107 -9.25 -5.99 6.54
N TRP A 108 -10.49 -6.22 6.10
CA TRP A 108 -11.53 -5.17 6.07
C TRP A 108 -11.96 -4.77 7.48
N ARG A 109 -12.01 -5.73 8.42
CA ARG A 109 -12.29 -5.42 9.83
C ARG A 109 -11.20 -4.55 10.45
N LEU A 110 -9.92 -4.80 10.14
CA LEU A 110 -8.81 -3.96 10.57
C LEU A 110 -8.90 -2.55 9.97
N GLU A 111 -9.08 -2.43 8.65
CA GLU A 111 -9.22 -1.12 7.97
C GLU A 111 -10.41 -0.32 8.53
N THR A 112 -11.54 -0.99 8.76
CA THR A 112 -12.74 -0.37 9.34
C THR A 112 -12.47 0.13 10.75
N ALA A 113 -11.83 -0.68 11.60
CA ALA A 113 -11.48 -0.29 12.96
C ALA A 113 -10.49 0.88 13.01
N LEU A 114 -9.53 0.94 12.08
CA LEU A 114 -8.61 2.08 11.97
C LEU A 114 -9.35 3.36 11.61
N ARG A 115 -10.37 3.29 10.75
CA ARG A 115 -11.20 4.44 10.36
C ARG A 115 -12.16 4.95 11.44
N GLU A 116 -12.34 4.19 12.53
CA GLU A 116 -13.03 4.69 13.73
C GLU A 116 -12.15 5.63 14.57
N LEU A 117 -10.85 5.70 14.28
CA LEU A 117 -9.97 6.69 14.88
C LEU A 117 -10.23 8.05 14.24
N SER A 118 -10.45 9.07 15.06
CA SER A 118 -10.79 10.41 14.58
C SER A 118 -9.67 10.97 13.70
N GLY A 119 -10.04 11.38 12.48
CA GLY A 119 -9.12 11.91 11.46
C GLY A 119 -8.28 10.85 10.73
N VAL A 120 -8.63 9.56 10.86
CA VAL A 120 -8.03 8.50 10.03
C VAL A 120 -9.00 8.15 8.90
N GLY A 121 -8.73 8.68 7.70
CA GLY A 121 -9.43 8.29 6.49
C GLY A 121 -8.96 6.94 5.93
N ARG A 122 -9.52 6.55 4.78
CA ARG A 122 -9.16 5.29 4.10
C ARG A 122 -7.68 5.27 3.73
N THR A 123 -7.15 6.41 3.28
CA THR A 123 -5.78 6.48 2.78
C THR A 123 -4.77 6.24 3.90
N ILE A 124 -4.95 6.87 5.06
CA ILE A 124 -4.15 6.55 6.26
C ILE A 124 -4.33 5.09 6.69
N ALA A 125 -5.58 4.61 6.77
CA ALA A 125 -5.89 3.26 7.26
C ALA A 125 -5.25 2.17 6.40
N THR A 126 -5.32 2.26 5.08
CA THR A 126 -4.73 1.26 4.18
C THR A 126 -3.21 1.29 4.20
N LYS A 127 -2.58 2.47 4.36
CA LYS A 127 -1.11 2.59 4.55
C LYS A 127 -0.65 1.95 5.86
N LEU A 128 -1.42 2.09 6.95
CA LEU A 128 -1.16 1.39 8.23
C LEU A 128 -1.36 -0.13 8.10
N CYS A 129 -2.40 -0.58 7.39
CA CYS A 129 -2.62 -2.00 7.09
C CYS A 129 -1.44 -2.60 6.32
N ALA A 130 -1.05 -1.96 5.22
CA ALA A 130 0.07 -2.39 4.38
C ALA A 130 1.39 -2.42 5.16
N ARG A 131 1.57 -1.51 6.12
CA ARG A 131 2.75 -1.55 7.00
C ARG A 131 2.84 -2.83 7.83
N LYS A 132 1.70 -3.37 8.27
CA LYS A 132 1.65 -4.61 9.07
C LYS A 132 1.57 -5.89 8.26
N ARG A 133 1.00 -5.83 7.07
CA ARG A 133 0.88 -6.98 6.18
C ARG A 133 1.24 -6.55 4.74
N PRO A 134 2.52 -6.24 4.47
CA PRO A 134 2.94 -5.70 3.17
C PRO A 134 2.68 -6.65 2.01
N GLY A 135 2.72 -7.97 2.23
CA GLY A 135 2.35 -8.97 1.23
C GLY A 135 0.84 -9.08 1.00
N LEU A 136 0.02 -8.79 2.02
CA LEU A 136 -1.40 -9.16 2.05
C LEU A 136 -2.37 -8.00 1.84
N LEU A 137 -2.08 -6.80 2.38
CA LEU A 137 -3.04 -5.69 2.45
C LEU A 137 -2.65 -4.56 1.48
N PRO A 138 -3.39 -4.38 0.37
CA PRO A 138 -3.07 -3.35 -0.62
C PRO A 138 -3.31 -1.93 -0.10
N ILE A 139 -2.41 -1.02 -0.45
CA ILE A 139 -2.58 0.42 -0.25
C ILE A 139 -3.69 0.93 -1.18
N TYR A 140 -4.45 1.92 -0.70
CA TYR A 140 -5.35 2.72 -1.52
C TYR A 140 -5.01 4.20 -1.34
N ASP A 141 -4.92 4.91 -2.46
CA ASP A 141 -5.07 6.36 -2.49
C ASP A 141 -5.90 6.78 -3.70
N SER A 142 -6.22 8.07 -3.75
CA SER A 142 -7.05 8.63 -4.83
C SER A 142 -6.42 8.54 -6.22
N VAL A 143 -5.08 8.54 -6.32
CA VAL A 143 -4.36 8.42 -7.59
C VAL A 143 -4.43 6.99 -8.11
N VAL A 144 -4.18 6.00 -7.25
CA VAL A 144 -4.31 4.57 -7.58
C VAL A 144 -5.74 4.26 -7.99
N GLY A 145 -6.74 4.78 -7.27
CA GLY A 145 -8.15 4.63 -7.61
C GLY A 145 -8.49 5.14 -9.02
N GLU A 146 -7.99 6.31 -9.39
CA GLU A 146 -8.19 6.91 -10.72
C GLU A 146 -7.53 6.08 -11.83
N VAL A 147 -6.26 5.71 -11.65
CA VAL A 147 -5.47 4.94 -12.63
C VAL A 147 -6.12 3.59 -12.92
N THR A 148 -6.54 2.90 -11.86
CA THR A 148 -7.08 1.53 -11.92
C THR A 148 -8.59 1.51 -12.16
N SER A 149 -9.24 2.67 -12.20
CA SER A 149 -10.70 2.79 -12.17
C SER A 149 -11.34 2.02 -11.01
N ALA A 150 -10.58 1.80 -9.94
CA ALA A 150 -11.03 1.09 -8.77
C ALA A 150 -11.90 2.02 -7.92
N GLN A 151 -13.15 1.62 -7.75
CA GLN A 151 -14.04 2.26 -6.80
C GLN A 151 -13.67 1.89 -5.36
N SER A 152 -14.57 2.10 -4.41
CA SER A 152 -14.38 1.80 -2.99
C SER A 152 -14.09 0.33 -2.64
N TRP A 153 -14.08 -0.58 -3.62
CA TRP A 153 -13.98 -2.03 -3.44
C TRP A 153 -12.79 -2.65 -4.16
N GLN A 154 -11.64 -1.96 -4.18
CA GLN A 154 -10.48 -2.33 -5.00
C GLN A 154 -9.82 -3.69 -4.68
N TRP A 155 -9.96 -4.21 -3.45
CA TRP A 155 -9.20 -5.37 -3.02
C TRP A 155 -9.64 -6.67 -3.71
N GLU A 156 -10.93 -6.92 -3.91
CA GLU A 156 -11.37 -8.15 -4.59
C GLU A 156 -11.00 -8.17 -6.08
N PRO A 157 -11.23 -7.10 -6.88
CA PRO A 157 -10.74 -7.05 -8.25
C PRO A 157 -9.22 -7.23 -8.36
N LEU A 158 -8.45 -6.61 -7.46
CA LEU A 158 -6.99 -6.78 -7.44
C LEU A 158 -6.60 -8.23 -7.09
N ARG A 159 -7.27 -8.86 -6.11
CA ARG A 159 -7.06 -10.27 -5.77
C ARG A 159 -7.30 -11.18 -6.97
N GLN A 160 -8.41 -10.97 -7.68
CA GLN A 160 -8.75 -11.76 -8.87
C GLN A 160 -7.67 -11.66 -9.94
N VAL A 161 -7.17 -10.46 -10.22
CA VAL A 161 -6.13 -10.26 -11.24
C VAL A 161 -4.77 -10.79 -10.80
N LEU A 162 -4.40 -10.67 -9.51
CA LEU A 162 -3.17 -11.27 -8.98
C LEU A 162 -3.19 -12.80 -9.00
N ARG A 163 -4.38 -13.42 -8.96
CA ARG A 163 -4.57 -14.88 -8.98
C ARG A 163 -4.82 -15.47 -10.35
N ALA A 164 -5.23 -14.65 -11.32
CA ALA A 164 -5.44 -15.09 -12.68
C ALA A 164 -4.15 -15.71 -13.25
N ASP A 165 -4.32 -16.60 -14.23
CA ASP A 165 -3.22 -17.20 -15.00
C ASP A 165 -2.12 -17.80 -14.10
N ASP A 166 -2.53 -18.54 -13.06
CA ASP A 166 -1.66 -19.19 -12.07
C ASP A 166 -0.70 -18.21 -11.37
N GLY A 167 -1.15 -16.98 -11.13
CA GLY A 167 -0.36 -15.95 -10.46
C GLY A 167 0.69 -15.31 -11.36
N ALA A 168 0.47 -15.26 -12.68
CA ALA A 168 1.39 -14.64 -13.63
C ALA A 168 1.75 -13.19 -13.26
N LEU A 169 0.76 -12.37 -12.88
CA LEU A 169 1.01 -10.99 -12.47
C LEU A 169 1.84 -10.91 -11.16
N GLN A 170 1.53 -11.73 -10.16
CA GLN A 170 2.30 -11.80 -8.92
C GLN A 170 3.78 -12.12 -9.22
N THR A 171 4.01 -13.15 -10.05
CA THR A 171 5.36 -13.55 -10.48
C THR A 171 6.07 -12.44 -11.24
N ARG A 172 5.37 -11.76 -12.15
CA ARG A 172 5.91 -10.63 -12.92
C ARG A 172 6.29 -9.46 -12.01
N LEU A 173 5.46 -9.09 -11.04
CA LEU A 173 5.75 -8.00 -10.09
C LEU A 173 7.03 -8.29 -9.27
N LEU A 174 7.23 -9.55 -8.85
CA LEU A 174 8.47 -9.96 -8.18
C LEU A 174 9.67 -9.91 -9.13
N GLY A 175 9.51 -10.31 -10.40
CA GLY A 175 10.56 -10.16 -11.41
C GLY A 175 10.94 -8.70 -11.67
N LEU A 176 9.96 -7.80 -11.72
CA LEU A 176 10.17 -6.36 -11.85
C LEU A 176 10.92 -5.76 -10.66
N ARG A 177 10.60 -6.20 -9.43
CA ARG A 177 11.35 -5.84 -8.21
C ARG A 177 12.83 -6.18 -8.35
N ASP A 178 13.11 -7.42 -8.74
CA ASP A 178 14.48 -7.94 -8.84
C ASP A 178 15.25 -7.22 -9.96
N ALA A 179 14.62 -7.01 -11.13
CA ALA A 179 15.19 -6.29 -12.27
C ALA A 179 15.41 -4.78 -12.01
N ALA A 180 14.69 -4.20 -11.05
CA ALA A 180 14.92 -2.85 -10.55
C ALA A 180 15.95 -2.78 -9.40
N GLY A 181 16.46 -3.92 -8.90
CA GLY A 181 17.44 -3.97 -7.81
C GLY A 181 16.86 -3.50 -6.47
N LEU A 182 15.60 -3.86 -6.20
CA LEU A 182 14.92 -3.52 -4.95
C LEU A 182 15.08 -4.64 -3.91
N ASP A 183 15.00 -4.27 -2.63
CA ASP A 183 15.12 -5.23 -1.52
C ASP A 183 13.89 -6.17 -1.46
N ALA A 184 14.08 -7.37 -0.90
CA ALA A 184 13.00 -8.34 -0.71
C ALA A 184 11.90 -7.83 0.23
N SER A 185 12.17 -6.82 1.06
CA SER A 185 11.17 -6.13 1.89
C SER A 185 10.11 -5.40 1.06
N VAL A 186 10.38 -5.08 -0.21
CA VAL A 186 9.40 -4.50 -1.12
C VAL A 186 8.52 -5.62 -1.67
N SER A 187 7.26 -5.65 -1.22
CA SER A 187 6.29 -6.67 -1.64
C SER A 187 5.82 -6.48 -3.08
N ALA A 188 5.23 -7.52 -3.68
CA ALA A 188 4.58 -7.41 -4.98
C ALA A 188 3.48 -6.33 -5.00
N LEU A 189 2.72 -6.20 -3.90
CA LEU A 189 1.71 -5.15 -3.76
C LEU A 189 2.34 -3.76 -3.77
N ARG A 190 3.50 -3.57 -3.13
CA ARG A 190 4.21 -2.30 -3.15
C ARG A 190 4.75 -1.97 -4.54
N VAL A 191 5.26 -2.95 -5.27
CA VAL A 191 5.67 -2.78 -6.68
C VAL A 191 4.48 -2.31 -7.53
N TYR A 192 3.35 -2.99 -7.41
CA TYR A 192 2.11 -2.61 -8.10
C TYR A 192 1.68 -1.17 -7.76
N ASP A 193 1.65 -0.84 -6.46
CA ASP A 193 1.26 0.47 -5.94
C ASP A 193 2.17 1.59 -6.48
N VAL A 194 3.49 1.40 -6.44
CA VAL A 194 4.45 2.37 -6.99
C VAL A 194 4.26 2.57 -8.49
N ILE A 195 4.05 1.49 -9.26
CA ILE A 195 3.82 1.59 -10.70
C ILE A 195 2.52 2.36 -10.99
N ALA A 196 1.43 2.04 -10.27
CA ALA A 196 0.15 2.72 -10.42
C ALA A 196 0.27 4.21 -10.08
N TRP A 197 0.92 4.53 -8.96
CA TRP A 197 1.11 5.91 -8.50
C TRP A 197 1.99 6.73 -9.45
N MET A 198 3.12 6.18 -9.90
CA MET A 198 4.00 6.84 -10.87
C MET A 198 3.30 7.09 -12.20
N GLU A 199 2.50 6.14 -12.68
CA GLU A 199 1.69 6.32 -13.88
C GLU A 199 0.69 7.49 -13.71
N GLY A 200 -0.03 7.52 -12.60
CA GLY A 200 -0.96 8.61 -12.28
C GLY A 200 -0.24 9.96 -12.21
N LYS A 201 0.93 10.02 -11.57
CA LYS A 201 1.77 11.22 -11.51
C LYS A 201 2.19 11.68 -12.91
N LYS A 202 2.64 10.78 -13.79
CA LYS A 202 3.04 11.15 -15.17
C LYS A 202 1.86 11.62 -16.03
N ARG A 203 0.64 11.18 -15.71
CA ARG A 203 -0.61 11.68 -16.31
C ARG A 203 -1.11 12.99 -15.71
N GLY A 204 -0.46 13.50 -14.67
CA GLY A 204 -0.87 14.72 -13.98
C GLY A 204 -2.07 14.55 -13.05
N VAL A 205 -2.42 13.32 -12.67
CA VAL A 205 -3.48 13.04 -11.68
C VAL A 205 -3.06 13.63 -10.35
N GLN A 206 -3.92 14.49 -9.79
CA GLN A 206 -3.69 15.12 -8.49
C GLN A 206 -4.40 14.32 -7.40
N PRO A 207 -3.78 14.15 -6.21
CA PRO A 207 -4.46 13.58 -5.06
C PRO A 207 -5.70 14.41 -4.69
N THR A 208 -6.84 13.74 -4.53
CA THR A 208 -8.12 14.37 -4.16
C THR A 208 -8.56 14.03 -2.74
N ASP A 209 -7.91 13.06 -2.08
CA ASP A 209 -8.19 12.70 -0.70
C ASP A 209 -7.62 13.78 0.25
N PRO A 210 -8.40 14.30 1.21
CA PRO A 210 -7.92 15.25 2.22
C PRO A 210 -6.69 14.77 3.00
N ASP A 211 -6.58 13.45 3.26
CA ASP A 211 -5.44 12.86 3.96
C ASP A 211 -4.13 13.07 3.16
N ASP A 212 -4.19 12.86 1.84
CA ASP A 212 -3.05 13.02 0.94
C ASP A 212 -2.65 14.49 0.79
N GLN A 213 -3.63 15.38 0.69
CA GLN A 213 -3.38 16.82 0.55
C GLN A 213 -2.76 17.41 1.82
N LEU A 214 -3.28 17.04 2.99
CA LEU A 214 -2.74 17.48 4.26
C LEU A 214 -1.32 16.95 4.48
N GLY A 215 -1.10 15.67 4.20
CA GLY A 215 0.22 15.09 4.39
C GLY A 215 1.26 15.61 3.40
N ALA A 216 0.91 15.89 2.14
CA ALA A 216 1.80 16.55 1.19
C ALA A 216 2.25 17.94 1.70
N ALA A 217 1.31 18.74 2.24
CA ALA A 217 1.63 20.06 2.79
C ALA A 217 2.56 20.03 4.01
N VAL A 218 2.50 18.96 4.81
CA VAL A 218 3.28 18.82 6.05
C VAL A 218 4.62 18.10 5.83
N THR A 219 4.71 17.21 4.83
CA THR A 219 5.91 16.39 4.58
C THR A 219 6.89 16.99 3.57
N GLY A 220 6.50 18.05 2.85
CA GLY A 220 7.36 18.69 1.85
C GLY A 220 7.64 17.82 0.63
N SER A 221 6.74 16.89 0.33
CA SER A 221 6.82 15.92 -0.78
C SER A 221 6.35 16.49 -2.11
#